data_AF-A0A497RZV5-F1
#
_entry.id   AF-A0A497RZV5-F1
#
_cell.length_a   1.000
_cell.length_b   1.000
_cell.length_c   1.000
_cell.angle_alpha   90.00
_cell.angle_beta   90.00
_cell.angle_gamma   90.00
#
_symmetry.space_group_name_H-M   'P 1'
#
loop_
_entity.id
_entity.type
_entity.pdbx_description
1 polymer ?
#
loop_
_entity_poly.entity_id
_entity_poly.type
_entity_poly.pdbx_seq_one_letter_code
_entity_poly.pdbx_strand_id
1 'polypeptide(L)'
;PDMINPLMESLTEWFKSNKLELVISIGGIPHPNRLEIDKPKVYGVSTSKRLDGVLRKNKIEMFEDGLIVGPSGIMLKKCMEKGINAVYLMAESHYKYPDPGAAASIINAISKILKMKIDVKLLLEKAEEIRITARDLMKRTEDVMKKMEKMHEKEIPMMYR
;
A
#
# COMPACT_ATOMS: atom_id res chain seq x y z
N PRO A 1 -4.54 8.33 -20.04
CA PRO A 1 -3.09 7.98 -19.93
C PRO A 1 -2.18 9.14 -20.32
N ASP A 2 -2.49 9.81 -21.42
CA ASP A 2 -1.64 10.84 -22.04
C ASP A 2 -1.41 12.09 -21.18
N MET A 3 -2.30 12.36 -20.22
CA MET A 3 -2.19 13.53 -19.34
C MET A 3 -1.33 13.31 -18.09
N ILE A 4 -0.93 12.08 -17.77
CA ILE A 4 -0.12 11.79 -16.58
C ILE A 4 1.27 12.43 -16.72
N ASN A 5 1.92 12.28 -17.87
CA ASN A 5 3.26 12.83 -18.08
C ASN A 5 3.28 14.37 -18.01
N PRO A 6 2.41 15.11 -18.74
CA PRO A 6 2.31 16.56 -18.61
C PRO A 6 1.99 17.03 -17.18
N LEU A 7 1.10 16.31 -16.47
CA LEU A 7 0.77 16.65 -15.08
C LEU A 7 1.98 16.47 -14.15
N MET A 8 2.70 15.35 -14.26
CA MET A 8 3.89 15.12 -13.44
C MET A 8 5.00 16.13 -13.78
N GLU A 9 5.15 16.51 -15.05
CA GLU A 9 6.09 17.57 -15.45
C GLU A 9 5.74 18.88 -14.74
N SER A 10 4.49 19.34 -14.88
CA SER A 10 4.02 20.58 -14.25
C SER A 10 4.17 20.57 -12.73
N LEU A 11 3.84 19.46 -12.06
CA LEU A 11 4.03 19.32 -10.61
C LEU A 11 5.50 19.42 -10.20
N THR A 12 6.41 18.75 -10.92
CA THR A 12 7.84 18.79 -10.59
C THR A 12 8.48 20.15 -10.88
N GLU A 13 8.02 20.87 -11.90
CA GLU A 13 8.39 22.27 -12.13
C GLU A 13 7.91 23.17 -10.98
N TRP A 14 6.67 22.96 -10.52
CA TRP A 14 6.13 23.68 -9.36
C TRP A 14 6.91 23.37 -8.08
N PHE A 15 7.28 22.10 -7.82
CA PHE A 15 8.12 21.73 -6.68
C PHE A 15 9.47 22.43 -6.70
N LYS A 16 10.11 22.49 -7.87
CA LYS A 16 11.41 23.14 -8.05
C LYS A 16 11.31 24.66 -7.85
N SER A 17 10.28 25.28 -8.41
CA SER A 17 10.05 26.73 -8.31
C SER A 17 9.78 27.16 -6.88
N ASN A 18 9.08 26.33 -6.10
CA ASN A 18 8.82 26.56 -4.67
C ASN A 18 9.92 26.05 -3.74
N LYS A 19 11.01 25.48 -4.28
CA LYS A 19 12.16 24.95 -3.52
C LYS A 19 11.72 23.98 -2.41
N LEU A 20 10.78 23.08 -2.72
CA LEU A 20 10.32 22.10 -1.73
C LEU A 20 11.48 21.23 -1.23
N GLU A 21 11.56 21.07 0.09
CA GLU A 21 12.66 20.31 0.72
C GLU A 21 12.51 18.81 0.54
N LEU A 22 11.27 18.31 0.49
CA LEU A 22 10.95 16.89 0.42
C LEU A 22 9.56 16.67 -0.19
N VAL A 23 9.48 15.74 -1.16
CA VAL A 23 8.22 15.24 -1.73
C VAL A 23 8.00 13.80 -1.26
N ILE A 24 6.85 13.50 -0.66
CA ILE A 24 6.52 12.12 -0.23
C ILE A 24 5.32 11.65 -1.03
N SER A 25 5.52 10.64 -1.87
CA SER A 25 4.44 9.89 -2.52
C SER A 25 4.09 8.66 -1.67
N ILE A 26 2.83 8.26 -1.69
CA ILE A 26 2.34 7.10 -0.93
C ILE A 26 1.59 6.12 -1.85
N GLY A 27 1.65 4.83 -1.52
CA GLY A 27 0.97 3.77 -2.28
C GLY A 27 0.86 2.47 -1.50
N GLY A 28 0.38 1.42 -2.17
CA GLY A 28 0.25 0.09 -1.59
C GLY A 28 1.00 -0.96 -2.41
N ILE A 29 1.48 -2.01 -1.74
CA ILE A 29 2.01 -3.22 -2.38
C ILE A 29 1.13 -4.41 -1.97
N PRO A 30 0.61 -5.21 -2.92
CA PRO A 30 -0.28 -6.30 -2.58
C PRO A 30 0.44 -7.37 -1.74
N HIS A 31 -0.14 -7.74 -0.60
CA HIS A 31 0.34 -8.86 0.22
C HIS A 31 -0.75 -9.94 0.33
N PRO A 32 -0.46 -11.22 0.00
CA PRO A 32 -1.48 -12.28 -0.06
C PRO A 32 -2.16 -12.51 1.29
N ASN A 33 -1.38 -12.59 2.37
CA ASN A 33 -1.90 -12.87 3.72
C ASN A 33 -2.18 -11.58 4.52
N ARG A 34 -2.56 -10.50 3.84
CA ARG A 34 -2.69 -9.18 4.47
C ARG A 34 -3.71 -9.17 5.64
N LEU A 35 -4.79 -9.97 5.60
CA LEU A 35 -5.78 -10.06 6.70
C LEU A 35 -5.22 -10.66 8.01
N GLU A 36 -4.09 -11.36 7.94
CA GLU A 36 -3.45 -12.02 9.07
C GLU A 36 -2.36 -11.14 9.71
N ILE A 37 -1.98 -10.07 9.03
CA ILE A 37 -0.94 -9.13 9.47
C ILE A 37 -1.59 -8.02 10.28
N ASP A 38 -1.19 -7.89 11.55
CA ASP A 38 -1.65 -6.79 12.42
C ASP A 38 -1.08 -5.44 11.97
N LYS A 39 0.23 -5.38 11.76
CA LYS A 39 0.95 -4.17 11.33
C LYS A 39 1.66 -4.40 9.99
N PRO A 40 1.09 -3.89 8.89
CA PRO A 40 1.72 -3.92 7.58
C PRO A 40 3.13 -3.36 7.60
N LYS A 41 4.03 -4.02 6.88
CA LYS A 41 5.33 -3.43 6.60
C LYS A 41 5.17 -2.24 5.65
N VAL A 42 6.09 -1.30 5.78
CA VAL A 42 6.21 -0.15 4.89
C VAL A 42 7.58 -0.20 4.24
N TYR A 43 7.56 -0.25 2.92
CA TYR A 43 8.73 -0.18 2.07
C TYR A 43 8.92 1.25 1.56
N GLY A 44 10.17 1.64 1.34
CA GLY A 44 10.54 2.96 0.82
C GLY A 44 11.54 2.90 -0.33
N VAL A 45 11.34 3.77 -1.32
CA VAL A 45 12.34 4.13 -2.33
C VAL A 45 12.59 5.64 -2.24
N SER A 46 13.84 6.07 -2.40
CA SER A 46 14.18 7.47 -2.35
C SER A 46 15.02 7.91 -3.56
N THR A 47 15.10 9.22 -3.78
CA THR A 47 15.90 9.79 -4.88
C THR A 47 17.37 10.00 -4.54
N SER A 48 17.81 9.77 -3.30
CA SER A 48 19.21 10.00 -2.90
C SER A 48 19.66 9.14 -1.72
N LYS A 49 20.96 8.81 -1.68
CA LYS A 49 21.59 8.06 -0.57
C LYS A 49 21.38 8.72 0.81
N ARG A 50 21.27 10.05 0.84
CA ARG A 50 20.95 10.81 2.06
C ARG A 50 19.56 10.42 2.59
N LEU A 51 18.56 10.35 1.71
CA LEU A 51 17.21 9.95 2.07
C LEU A 51 17.12 8.46 2.42
N ASP A 52 17.90 7.58 1.77
CA ASP A 52 18.00 6.18 2.18
C ASP A 52 18.46 6.06 3.65
N GLY A 53 19.42 6.89 4.07
CA GLY A 53 19.83 7.00 5.47
C GLY A 53 18.69 7.43 6.40
N VAL A 54 17.84 8.36 5.96
CA VAL A 54 16.63 8.78 6.70
C VAL A 54 15.64 7.62 6.83
N LEU A 55 15.39 6.87 5.75
CA LEU A 55 14.48 5.72 5.76
C LEU A 55 14.98 4.63 6.73
N ARG A 56 16.25 4.23 6.60
CA ARG A 56 16.87 3.21 7.47
C ARG A 56 16.88 3.64 8.94
N LYS A 57 17.19 4.89 9.24
CA LYS A 57 17.15 5.43 10.61
C LYS A 57 15.75 5.36 11.24
N ASN A 58 14.70 5.50 10.42
CA ASN A 58 13.31 5.40 10.87
C ASN A 58 12.74 3.98 10.82
N LYS A 59 13.58 2.97 10.57
CA LYS A 59 13.21 1.54 10.45
C LYS A 59 12.18 1.30 9.35
N ILE A 60 12.30 2.01 8.23
CA ILE A 60 11.52 1.76 7.01
C ILE A 60 12.33 0.79 6.16
N GLU A 61 11.70 -0.29 5.70
CA GLU A 61 12.36 -1.29 4.87
C GLU A 61 12.65 -0.69 3.49
N MET A 62 13.83 -0.93 2.93
CA MET A 62 14.15 -0.45 1.59
C MET A 62 13.48 -1.38 0.58
N PHE A 63 12.87 -0.80 -0.45
CA PHE A 63 12.40 -1.57 -1.59
C PHE A 63 13.57 -1.76 -2.55
N GLU A 64 14.18 -2.95 -2.52
CA GLU A 64 15.42 -3.25 -3.25
C GLU A 64 15.15 -3.74 -4.68
N ASP A 65 14.15 -4.63 -4.84
CA ASP A 65 13.82 -5.24 -6.13
C ASP A 65 12.35 -5.05 -6.50
N GLY A 66 12.13 -4.67 -7.77
CA GLY A 66 10.81 -4.62 -8.38
C GLY A 66 10.61 -3.43 -9.31
N LEU A 67 9.41 -3.34 -9.90
CA LEU A 67 9.06 -2.29 -10.83
C LEU A 67 7.99 -1.36 -10.23
N ILE A 68 8.30 -0.07 -10.15
CA ILE A 68 7.32 0.95 -9.79
C ILE A 68 6.69 1.49 -11.07
N VAL A 69 5.39 1.29 -11.21
CA VAL A 69 4.61 1.72 -12.38
C VAL A 69 3.66 2.86 -12.05
N GLY A 70 3.15 3.53 -13.08
CA GLY A 70 2.13 4.57 -12.95
C GLY A 70 2.65 5.92 -12.47
N PRO A 71 1.77 6.80 -11.97
CA PRO A 71 2.12 8.18 -11.61
C PRO A 71 3.26 8.29 -10.59
N SER A 72 3.29 7.43 -9.57
CA SER A 72 4.34 7.46 -8.54
C SER A 72 5.72 7.13 -9.10
N GLY A 73 5.81 6.19 -10.05
CA GLY A 73 7.06 5.86 -10.73
C GLY A 73 7.55 7.01 -11.61
N ILE A 74 6.65 7.62 -12.39
CA ILE A 74 6.97 8.79 -13.23
C ILE A 74 7.39 9.98 -12.36
N MET A 75 6.67 10.24 -11.25
CA MET A 75 6.99 11.29 -10.30
C MET A 75 8.38 11.11 -9.71
N LEU A 76 8.69 9.91 -9.23
CA LEU A 76 9.98 9.59 -8.63
C LEU A 76 11.12 9.76 -9.64
N LYS A 77 10.93 9.24 -10.87
CA LYS A 77 11.88 9.40 -11.99
C LYS A 77 12.15 10.87 -12.30
N LYS A 78 11.10 11.68 -12.47
CA LYS A 78 11.25 13.12 -12.75
C LYS A 78 11.90 13.88 -11.60
N CYS A 79 11.58 13.53 -10.35
CA CYS A 79 12.24 14.10 -9.17
C CYS A 79 13.74 13.77 -9.17
N MET A 80 14.13 12.53 -9.50
CA MET A 80 15.54 12.15 -9.65
C MET A 80 16.24 12.96 -10.74
N GLU A 81 15.65 13.06 -11.94
CA GLU A 81 16.20 13.81 -13.07
C GLU A 81 16.39 15.30 -12.75
N LYS A 82 15.51 15.88 -11.93
CA LYS A 82 15.55 17.30 -11.54
C LYS A 82 16.30 17.57 -10.23
N GLY A 83 16.88 16.54 -9.60
CA GLY A 83 17.61 16.67 -8.32
C GLY A 83 16.71 17.03 -7.12
N ILE A 84 15.42 16.69 -7.18
CA ILE A 84 14.45 16.93 -6.12
C ILE A 84 14.51 15.77 -5.11
N ASN A 85 14.55 16.12 -3.83
CA ASN A 85 14.45 15.14 -2.74
C ASN A 85 13.03 14.56 -2.72
N ALA A 86 12.89 13.29 -3.07
CA ALA A 86 11.62 12.61 -3.01
C ALA A 86 11.74 11.19 -2.43
N VAL A 87 10.65 10.74 -1.82
CA VAL A 87 10.48 9.40 -1.26
C VAL A 87 9.15 8.86 -1.75
N TYR A 88 9.12 7.58 -2.11
CA TYR A 88 7.90 6.82 -2.31
C TYR A 88 7.77 5.77 -1.22
N LEU A 89 6.69 5.84 -0.43
CA LEU A 89 6.36 4.89 0.63
C LEU A 89 5.23 3.98 0.19
N MET A 90 5.40 2.66 0.38
CA MET A 90 4.41 1.65 0.02
C MET A 90 4.14 0.77 1.24
N ALA A 91 2.90 0.69 1.69
CA ALA A 91 2.51 -0.28 2.71
C ALA A 91 1.98 -1.56 2.09
N GLU A 92 2.22 -2.69 2.75
CA GLU A 92 1.53 -3.94 2.43
C GLU A 92 0.02 -3.75 2.56
N SER A 93 -0.71 -4.01 1.49
CA SER A 93 -2.14 -3.70 1.42
C SER A 93 -2.93 -4.78 0.68
N HIS A 94 -4.24 -4.73 0.84
CA HIS A 94 -5.14 -5.52 0.00
C HIS A 94 -5.19 -4.99 -1.43
N TYR A 95 -5.13 -5.90 -2.40
CA TYR A 95 -5.27 -5.57 -3.82
C TYR A 95 -6.71 -5.19 -4.20
N LYS A 96 -7.69 -5.87 -3.61
CA LYS A 96 -9.11 -5.78 -4.01
C LYS A 96 -9.97 -4.92 -3.08
N TYR A 97 -9.50 -4.62 -1.88
CA TYR A 97 -10.28 -3.99 -0.83
C TYR A 97 -9.55 -2.77 -0.28
N PRO A 98 -10.28 -1.70 0.10
CA PRO A 98 -9.71 -0.59 0.85
C PRO A 98 -9.05 -1.08 2.14
N ASP A 99 -7.87 -0.58 2.45
CA ASP A 99 -7.07 -1.01 3.59
C ASP A 99 -6.65 0.17 4.49
N PRO A 100 -7.48 0.55 5.47
CA PRO A 100 -7.16 1.63 6.41
C PRO A 100 -5.94 1.30 7.29
N GLY A 101 -5.66 0.02 7.57
CA GLY A 101 -4.52 -0.40 8.37
C GLY A 101 -3.18 -0.18 7.64
N ALA A 102 -3.16 -0.41 6.33
CA ALA A 102 -2.04 -0.05 5.48
C ALA A 102 -1.82 1.47 5.45
N ALA A 103 -2.90 2.25 5.29
CA ALA A 103 -2.83 3.71 5.36
C ALA A 103 -2.29 4.21 6.72
N ALA A 104 -2.76 3.65 7.84
CA ALA A 104 -2.25 3.98 9.17
C ALA A 104 -0.74 3.71 9.30
N SER A 105 -0.25 2.63 8.70
CA SER A 105 1.16 2.26 8.71
C SER A 105 2.02 3.27 7.93
N ILE A 106 1.55 3.73 6.76
CA ILE A 106 2.21 4.80 6.01
C ILE A 106 2.23 6.11 6.80
N ILE A 107 1.10 6.52 7.37
CA ILE A 107 1.02 7.77 8.16
C ILE A 107 1.97 7.70 9.37
N ASN A 108 2.08 6.55 10.04
CA ASN A 108 3.07 6.33 11.09
C ASN A 108 4.51 6.44 10.58
N ALA A 109 4.81 5.96 9.36
CA ALA A 109 6.13 6.12 8.75
C ALA A 109 6.43 7.60 8.43
N ILE A 110 5.46 8.34 7.87
CA ILE A 110 5.57 9.78 7.60
C ILE A 110 5.76 10.57 8.90
N SER A 111 4.98 10.24 9.93
CA SER A 111 5.06 10.81 11.28
C SER A 111 6.48 10.71 11.84
N LYS A 112 7.15 9.56 11.66
CA LYS A 112 8.55 9.35 12.07
C LYS A 112 9.54 10.20 11.25
N ILE A 113 9.38 10.22 9.92
CA ILE A 113 10.25 11.01 9.02
C ILE A 113 10.16 12.50 9.35
N LEU A 114 8.95 13.03 9.51
CA LEU A 114 8.69 14.45 9.77
C LEU A 114 8.79 14.83 11.24
N LYS A 115 8.94 13.86 12.14
CA LYS A 115 8.92 14.03 13.60
C LYS A 115 7.65 14.73 14.12
N MET A 116 6.53 14.47 13.46
CA MET A 116 5.21 15.02 13.81
C MET A 116 4.36 13.93 14.43
N LYS A 117 3.61 14.23 15.50
CA LYS A 117 2.61 13.30 16.04
C LYS A 117 1.33 13.42 15.22
N ILE A 118 0.96 12.36 14.51
CA ILE A 118 -0.29 12.28 13.74
C ILE A 118 -1.12 11.16 14.35
N ASP A 119 -2.36 11.47 14.75
CA ASP A 119 -3.27 10.46 15.28
C ASP A 119 -3.84 9.61 14.14
N VAL A 120 -3.72 8.29 14.28
CA VAL A 120 -4.23 7.30 13.33
C VAL A 120 -5.33 6.42 13.94
N LYS A 121 -5.86 6.76 15.12
CA LYS A 121 -6.86 5.96 15.85
C LYS A 121 -8.07 5.60 14.99
N LEU A 122 -8.64 6.58 14.29
CA LEU A 122 -9.80 6.36 13.42
C LEU A 122 -9.50 5.39 12.25
N LEU A 123 -8.27 5.42 11.71
CA LEU A 123 -7.87 4.47 10.66
C LEU A 123 -7.78 3.05 11.20
N LEU A 124 -7.27 2.88 12.43
CA LEU A 124 -7.16 1.58 13.08
C LEU A 124 -8.54 1.01 13.44
N GLU A 125 -9.44 1.84 13.95
CA GLU A 125 -10.83 1.44 14.24
C GLU A 125 -11.55 0.96 12.97
N LYS A 126 -11.44 1.72 11.87
CA LYS A 126 -12.01 1.32 10.57
C LYS A 126 -11.34 0.07 10.00
N ALA A 127 -10.04 -0.10 10.20
CA ALA A 127 -9.33 -1.30 9.77
C ALA A 127 -9.90 -2.54 10.47
N GLU A 128 -10.19 -2.44 11.77
CA GLU A 128 -10.77 -3.53 12.54
C GLU A 128 -12.20 -3.84 12.11
N GLU A 129 -13.04 -2.83 11.88
CA GLU A 129 -14.39 -2.99 11.36
C GLU A 129 -14.42 -3.74 10.01
N ILE A 130 -13.56 -3.31 9.07
CA ILE A 130 -13.42 -3.96 7.76
C ILE A 130 -12.90 -5.39 7.91
N ARG A 131 -11.96 -5.63 8.81
CA ARG A 131 -11.38 -6.97 9.06
C ARG A 131 -12.44 -7.95 9.60
N ILE A 132 -13.26 -7.52 10.56
CA ILE A 132 -14.36 -8.33 11.10
C ILE A 132 -15.36 -8.65 9.98
N THR A 133 -15.77 -7.62 9.24
CA THR A 133 -16.73 -7.78 8.13
C THR A 133 -16.19 -8.73 7.05
N ALA A 134 -14.91 -8.62 6.70
CA ALA A 134 -14.26 -9.50 5.72
C ALA A 134 -14.23 -10.96 6.20
N ARG A 135 -13.95 -11.20 7.49
CA ARG A 135 -13.94 -12.56 8.08
C ARG A 135 -15.34 -13.16 8.11
N ASP A 136 -16.36 -12.38 8.48
CA ASP A 136 -17.75 -12.85 8.49
C ASP A 136 -18.23 -13.22 7.08
N LEU A 137 -17.87 -12.42 6.07
CA LEU A 137 -18.16 -12.73 4.68
C LEU A 137 -17.48 -14.03 4.23
N MET A 138 -16.19 -14.20 4.51
CA MET A 138 -15.44 -15.42 4.17
C MET A 138 -16.07 -16.67 4.80
N LYS A 139 -16.42 -16.60 6.09
CA LYS A 139 -17.08 -17.70 6.80
C LYS A 139 -18.42 -18.08 6.18
N ARG A 140 -19.24 -17.09 5.82
CA ARG A 140 -20.52 -17.33 5.13
C ARG A 140 -20.32 -17.97 3.76
N THR A 141 -19.32 -17.50 3.00
CA THR A 141 -18.99 -18.09 1.69
C THR A 141 -18.53 -19.54 1.83
N GLU A 142 -17.68 -19.87 2.81
CA GLU A 142 -17.28 -21.25 3.09
C GLU A 142 -18.46 -22.15 3.46
N ASP A 143 -19.39 -21.66 4.29
CA ASP A 143 -20.58 -22.43 4.68
C ASP A 143 -21.50 -22.69 3.48
N VAL A 144 -21.62 -21.73 2.56
CA VAL A 144 -22.37 -21.90 1.31
C VAL A 144 -21.68 -22.91 0.40
N MET A 145 -20.36 -22.82 0.22
CA MET A 145 -19.60 -23.75 -0.62
C MET A 145 -19.68 -25.19 -0.09
N LYS A 146 -19.52 -25.39 1.23
CA LYS A 146 -19.68 -26.71 1.87
C LYS A 146 -21.09 -27.29 1.69
N LYS A 147 -22.13 -26.44 1.68
CA LYS A 147 -23.50 -26.89 1.40
C LYS A 147 -23.67 -27.29 -0.07
N MET A 148 -23.08 -26.55 -0.99
CA MET A 148 -23.08 -26.87 -2.42
C MET A 148 -22.35 -28.19 -2.72
N GLU A 149 -21.17 -28.42 -2.14
CA GLU A 149 -20.44 -29.69 -2.27
C GLU A 149 -21.28 -30.88 -1.79
N LYS A 150 -21.91 -30.77 -0.62
CA LYS A 150 -22.79 -31.83 -0.09
C LYS A 150 -24.04 -32.06 -0.95
N MET A 151 -24.54 -31.03 -1.63
CA MET A 151 -25.63 -31.18 -2.59
C MET A 151 -25.16 -31.90 -3.85
N HIS A 152 -23.98 -31.53 -4.37
CA HIS A 152 -23.40 -32.16 -5.56
C HIS A 152 -23.04 -33.63 -5.32
N GLU A 153 -22.47 -33.96 -4.15
CA GLU A 153 -22.22 -35.36 -3.74
C GLU A 153 -23.51 -36.20 -3.68
N LYS A 154 -24.64 -35.60 -3.33
CA LYS A 154 -25.95 -36.27 -3.32
C LYS A 154 -26.57 -36.41 -4.72
N GLU A 155 -26.18 -35.56 -5.65
CA GLU A 155 -26.67 -35.56 -7.04
C GLU A 155 -25.88 -36.51 -7.95
N ILE A 156 -24.64 -36.88 -7.60
CA ILE A 156 -23.92 -37.96 -8.29
C ILE A 156 -24.67 -39.27 -7.99
N PRO A 157 -25.33 -39.90 -8.98
CA PRO A 157 -25.97 -41.19 -8.74
C PRO A 157 -24.89 -42.18 -8.32
N MET A 158 -25.18 -43.06 -7.37
CA MET A 158 -24.30 -44.19 -7.05
C MET A 158 -24.17 -45.11 -8.28
N MET A 159 -23.26 -44.80 -9.21
CA MET A 159 -22.81 -45.75 -10.22
C MET A 159 -21.85 -46.72 -9.54
N TYR A 160 -22.44 -47.76 -8.95
CA TYR A 160 -21.75 -49.02 -8.72
C TYR A 160 -22.07 -49.97 -9.89
N ARG A 161 -21.16 -50.00 -10.87
CA ARG A 161 -20.61 -51.18 -11.59
C ARG A 161 -20.05 -50.78 -12.94
#